data_AF-A0AA46HAM6-F1
#
_entry.id   AF-A0AA46HAM6-F1
#
_cell.length_a   1.000
_cell.length_b   1.000
_cell.length_c   1.000
_cell.angle_alpha   90.00
_cell.angle_beta   90.00
_cell.angle_gamma   90.00
#
_symmetry.space_group_name_H-M   'P 1'
#
loop_
_entity.id
_entity.type
_entity.pdbx_description
1 polymer ?
#
loop_
_entity_poly.entity_id
_entity_poly.type
_entity_poly.pdbx_seq_one_letter_code
_entity_poly.pdbx_strand_id
1 'polypeptide(L)'
;MTATELREQRLDRLYQECRKQVFSQLIGPFGLNPMMFEDRNGGNVTTLHNFERDDDNYVATAEDKALHKHSKEEFNRAEYTLDTKAKARAAGHGDSDWNSKRDAHLERGMDEYAGQSFETTADGSTTQDGVPVTMELDHVISLKEFHETPKNHLALGKVTMVDGTPLVDTSAMAGVVNDEANLSLTNKSLNASKGGHPVDDWVDAKLAKAEETGKPLDFDPQAVQSSYERARDAINAKVDTALLKKQATELASTGLAQARQVGLRQAMGVLLTELVNSLFVEFKTLIRKGIELSKALLAELRQRLVTVATNVAKKVPEAVGALFEGGLSGFVSNLLTFLLNNVLSTAKRYVTAIREGLLGLFKAFRMIAFPPAHMSEEAALQAGLKMLSTVLMTTMGVLIGESVANFLLSIPVLVPVANVVAPVLVGILTGLLSALTAYQIDAVFERRRHDANYQSIEAMLADAKGRGQLADQLAEQTALTLQSYALNLHSLHLYQVVGEHYSAAAADGAATLSSLSQSNVRARDHVSQSDLSLQCLQEGHDLLEDFLNRQQIQG
;
A
#
# COMPACT_ATOMS: atom_id res chain seq x y z
N MET A 1 -1.29 43.68 42.54
CA MET A 1 -2.10 43.03 41.49
C MET A 1 -3.47 42.74 42.05
N THR A 2 -4.50 43.17 41.35
CA THR A 2 -5.90 42.82 41.64
C THR A 2 -6.20 41.38 41.22
N ALA A 3 -7.25 40.76 41.78
CA ALA A 3 -7.69 39.42 41.39
C ALA A 3 -7.98 39.31 39.88
N THR A 4 -8.49 40.40 39.29
CA THR A 4 -8.76 40.51 37.85
C THR A 4 -7.49 40.50 36.99
N GLU A 5 -6.45 41.23 37.39
CA GLU A 5 -5.16 41.26 36.68
C GLU A 5 -4.45 39.90 36.75
N LEU A 6 -4.51 39.22 37.91
CA LEU A 6 -3.95 37.89 38.10
C LEU A 6 -4.70 36.84 37.23
N ARG A 7 -6.01 37.00 37.06
CA ARG A 7 -6.86 36.16 36.18
C ARG A 7 -6.47 36.31 34.71
N GLU A 8 -6.34 37.54 34.22
CA GLU A 8 -5.97 37.79 32.82
C GLU A 8 -4.59 37.23 32.49
N GLN A 9 -3.62 37.40 33.39
CA GLN A 9 -2.25 36.91 33.18
C GLN A 9 -2.18 35.37 33.13
N ARG A 10 -2.99 34.68 33.93
CA ARG A 10 -3.09 33.22 33.94
C ARG A 10 -3.77 32.67 32.69
N LEU A 11 -4.87 33.30 32.27
CA LEU A 11 -5.58 32.96 31.05
C LEU A 11 -4.69 33.13 29.81
N ASP A 12 -3.92 34.21 29.75
CA ASP A 12 -2.96 34.43 28.68
C ASP A 12 -1.83 33.39 28.70
N ARG A 13 -1.37 32.93 29.87
CA ARG A 13 -0.36 31.87 29.95
C ARG A 13 -0.88 30.52 29.47
N LEU A 14 -2.05 30.07 29.94
CA LEU A 14 -2.71 28.83 29.50
C LEU A 14 -2.95 28.86 27.99
N TYR A 15 -3.39 30.01 27.48
CA TYR A 15 -3.57 30.25 26.05
C TYR A 15 -2.26 30.07 25.26
N GLN A 16 -1.15 30.65 25.73
CA GLN A 16 0.14 30.56 25.04
C GLN A 16 0.72 29.14 25.06
N GLU A 17 0.59 28.42 26.18
CA GLU A 17 1.08 27.04 26.30
C GLU A 17 0.27 26.07 25.42
N CYS A 18 -1.07 26.20 25.43
CA CYS A 18 -1.94 25.41 24.55
C CYS A 18 -1.66 25.70 23.08
N ARG A 19 -1.46 26.97 22.71
CA ARG A 19 -1.08 27.37 21.35
C ARG A 19 0.26 26.76 20.96
N LYS A 20 1.30 26.89 21.78
CA LYS A 20 2.64 26.35 21.51
C LYS A 20 2.62 24.83 21.30
N GLN A 21 1.87 24.11 22.13
CA GLN A 21 1.74 22.65 22.03
C GLN A 21 0.98 22.20 20.77
N VAL A 22 -0.07 22.92 20.37
CA VAL A 22 -0.80 22.61 19.14
C VAL A 22 0.06 22.91 17.89
N PHE A 23 0.84 24.01 17.93
CA PHE A 23 1.73 24.37 16.82
C PHE A 23 2.93 23.43 16.68
N SER A 24 3.51 22.91 17.78
CA SER A 24 4.60 21.94 17.68
C SER A 24 4.15 20.62 17.05
N GLN A 25 2.89 20.23 17.26
CA GLN A 25 2.26 19.04 16.66
C GLN A 25 1.87 19.23 15.18
N LEU A 26 1.81 20.48 14.69
CA LEU A 26 1.57 20.83 13.29
C LEU A 26 2.85 20.83 12.44
N ILE A 27 3.99 21.27 13.00
CA ILE A 27 5.19 21.55 12.19
C ILE A 27 5.88 20.27 11.68
N GLY A 28 5.88 19.19 12.46
CA GLY A 28 6.53 17.93 12.09
C GLY A 28 5.80 17.18 10.96
N PRO A 29 4.56 16.70 11.17
CA PRO A 29 3.86 15.80 10.23
C PRO A 29 3.55 16.39 8.85
N PHE A 30 3.50 17.73 8.72
CA PHE A 30 3.22 18.41 7.46
C PHE A 30 4.46 18.84 6.68
N GLY A 31 5.65 18.40 7.09
CA GLY A 31 6.88 18.67 6.34
C GLY A 31 7.25 20.16 6.31
N LEU A 32 6.86 20.93 7.33
CA LEU A 32 7.37 22.29 7.55
C LEU A 32 8.81 22.26 8.10
N ASN A 33 9.38 21.05 8.29
CA ASN A 33 10.79 20.76 8.53
C ASN A 33 11.29 19.75 7.47
N PRO A 34 12.42 19.99 6.78
CA PRO A 34 12.94 19.13 5.70
C PRO A 34 13.29 17.67 6.08
N MET A 35 13.29 17.30 7.36
CA MET A 35 13.74 15.97 7.83
C MET A 35 12.68 14.85 7.84
N MET A 36 11.41 15.12 7.50
CA MET A 36 10.32 14.12 7.68
C MET A 36 9.95 13.30 6.43
N PHE A 37 10.86 13.18 5.47
CA PHE A 37 10.68 12.22 4.39
C PHE A 37 11.10 10.85 4.91
N GLU A 38 10.11 9.98 5.19
CA GLU A 38 10.39 8.56 5.38
C GLU A 38 11.00 8.03 4.08
N ASP A 39 12.32 7.92 4.06
CA ASP A 39 13.03 7.24 2.99
C ASP A 39 12.62 5.77 3.03
N ARG A 40 11.88 5.32 2.00
CA ARG A 40 11.73 3.90 1.74
C ARG A 40 13.12 3.33 1.51
N ASN A 41 13.52 2.35 2.33
CA ASN A 41 14.75 1.60 2.11
C ASN A 41 14.73 0.98 0.70
N GLY A 42 15.64 1.44 -0.18
CA GLY A 42 15.71 1.00 -1.59
C GLY A 42 15.05 1.94 -2.60
N GLY A 43 14.29 2.94 -2.17
CA GLY A 43 13.62 3.92 -3.04
C GLY A 43 12.29 3.45 -3.64
N ASN A 44 11.70 4.28 -4.52
CA ASN A 44 10.41 4.00 -5.17
C ASN A 44 10.53 3.29 -6.53
N VAL A 45 11.76 3.07 -7.00
CA VAL A 45 12.08 2.43 -8.29
C VAL A 45 13.10 1.34 -8.02
N THR A 46 12.89 0.14 -8.55
CA THR A 46 13.83 -0.96 -8.37
C THR A 46 15.08 -0.74 -9.24
N THR A 47 16.24 -0.68 -8.59
CA THR A 47 17.53 -0.68 -9.30
C THR A 47 17.97 -2.10 -9.63
N LEU A 48 18.80 -2.26 -10.66
CA LEU A 48 19.38 -3.58 -10.97
C LEU A 48 20.16 -4.14 -9.76
N HIS A 49 20.96 -3.30 -9.10
CA HIS A 49 21.68 -3.70 -7.89
C HIS A 49 20.77 -4.24 -6.78
N ASN A 50 19.61 -3.61 -6.57
CA ASN A 50 18.65 -4.10 -5.57
C ASN A 50 17.98 -5.40 -6.01
N PHE A 51 17.74 -5.58 -7.31
CA PHE A 51 17.13 -6.78 -7.88
C PHE A 51 18.08 -7.97 -7.91
N GLU A 52 19.39 -7.76 -8.06
CA GLU A 52 20.38 -8.85 -8.07
C GLU A 52 20.65 -9.48 -6.69
N ARG A 53 20.14 -8.87 -5.61
CA ARG A 53 20.32 -9.37 -4.25
C ARG A 53 19.60 -10.70 -4.02
N ASP A 54 20.09 -11.46 -3.05
CA ASP A 54 19.43 -12.70 -2.61
C ASP A 54 18.04 -12.47 -1.99
N ASP A 55 17.90 -11.40 -1.22
CA ASP A 55 16.64 -10.97 -0.62
C ASP A 55 15.89 -9.92 -1.45
N ASP A 56 14.57 -9.82 -1.25
CA ASP A 56 13.68 -8.90 -1.96
C ASP A 56 13.35 -7.62 -1.14
N ASN A 57 14.11 -7.35 -0.07
CA ASN A 57 13.78 -6.28 0.90
C ASN A 57 13.86 -4.87 0.28
N TYR A 58 14.69 -4.71 -0.74
CA TYR A 58 14.96 -3.43 -1.42
C TYR A 58 14.32 -3.34 -2.81
N VAL A 59 13.46 -4.30 -3.16
CA VAL A 59 12.68 -4.32 -4.39
C VAL A 59 11.41 -3.48 -4.19
N ALA A 60 11.20 -2.49 -5.05
CA ALA A 60 10.30 -1.37 -4.77
C ALA A 60 8.80 -1.70 -4.97
N THR A 61 8.49 -2.59 -5.90
CA THR A 61 7.12 -2.92 -6.35
C THR A 61 6.81 -4.40 -6.13
N ALA A 62 5.52 -4.74 -5.99
CA ALA A 62 5.10 -6.13 -5.81
C ALA A 62 5.31 -6.95 -7.10
N GLU A 63 5.15 -6.31 -8.25
CA GLU A 63 5.44 -6.85 -9.56
C GLU A 63 6.93 -7.21 -9.68
N ASP A 64 7.84 -6.30 -9.31
CA ASP A 64 9.27 -6.60 -9.34
C ASP A 64 9.66 -7.70 -8.35
N LYS A 65 8.97 -7.83 -7.21
CA LYS A 65 9.18 -8.96 -6.29
C LYS A 65 8.79 -10.29 -6.90
N ALA A 66 7.70 -10.33 -7.67
CA ALA A 66 7.30 -11.53 -8.40
C ALA A 66 8.34 -11.87 -9.50
N LEU A 67 8.84 -10.86 -10.23
CA LEU A 67 9.90 -11.05 -11.22
C LEU A 67 11.22 -11.50 -10.57
N HIS A 68 11.57 -10.95 -9.42
CA HIS A 68 12.75 -11.32 -8.63
C HIS A 68 12.71 -12.76 -8.16
N LYS A 69 11.54 -13.20 -7.68
CA LYS A 69 11.31 -14.59 -7.32
C LYS A 69 11.46 -15.50 -8.54
N HIS A 70 10.81 -15.14 -9.65
CA HIS A 70 10.86 -15.90 -10.90
C HIS A 70 12.28 -16.00 -11.48
N SER A 71 13.12 -14.96 -11.35
CA SER A 71 14.51 -15.02 -11.80
C SER A 71 15.40 -15.99 -11.02
N LYS A 72 14.87 -16.59 -9.95
CA LYS A 72 15.55 -17.57 -9.09
C LYS A 72 14.91 -18.94 -9.12
N GLU A 73 13.81 -19.07 -9.87
CA GLU A 73 13.20 -20.38 -10.09
C GLU A 73 14.11 -21.23 -10.98
N GLU A 74 13.93 -22.54 -10.97
CA GLU A 74 14.71 -23.40 -11.84
C GLU A 74 14.33 -23.13 -13.30
N PHE A 75 15.35 -22.98 -14.16
CA PHE A 75 15.15 -22.74 -15.59
C PHE A 75 14.22 -23.78 -16.21
N ASN A 76 13.12 -23.31 -16.80
CA ASN A 76 12.17 -24.11 -17.55
C ASN A 76 12.16 -23.72 -19.03
N ARG A 77 12.66 -24.61 -19.88
CA ARG A 77 12.75 -24.37 -21.33
C ARG A 77 11.41 -24.00 -21.99
N ALA A 78 10.30 -24.59 -21.53
CA ALA A 78 8.99 -24.45 -22.17
C ALA A 78 8.45 -23.02 -22.17
N GLU A 79 8.92 -22.18 -21.24
CA GLU A 79 8.56 -20.76 -21.08
C GLU A 79 9.14 -19.86 -22.17
N TYR A 80 10.20 -20.31 -22.83
CA TYR A 80 10.94 -19.53 -23.81
C TYR A 80 10.86 -20.11 -25.22
N THR A 81 10.44 -21.37 -25.39
CA THR A 81 10.35 -22.01 -26.70
C THR A 81 9.19 -21.49 -27.54
N LEU A 82 9.44 -21.30 -28.84
CA LEU A 82 8.42 -20.99 -29.84
C LEU A 82 7.92 -22.27 -30.54
N ASP A 83 7.45 -23.25 -29.78
CA ASP A 83 6.98 -24.56 -30.29
C ASP A 83 5.67 -24.48 -31.10
N THR A 84 4.97 -23.35 -31.03
CA THR A 84 3.73 -23.10 -31.73
C THR A 84 3.69 -21.68 -32.29
N LYS A 85 2.93 -21.49 -33.38
CA LYS A 85 2.63 -20.15 -33.92
C LYS A 85 1.96 -19.22 -32.89
N ALA A 86 1.20 -19.77 -31.95
CA ALA A 86 0.60 -18.97 -30.88
C ALA A 86 1.67 -18.34 -29.97
N LYS A 87 2.66 -19.14 -29.53
CA LYS A 87 3.79 -18.63 -28.75
C LYS A 87 4.65 -17.65 -29.57
N ALA A 88 4.89 -17.93 -30.86
CA ALA A 88 5.60 -17.03 -31.75
C ALA A 88 4.92 -15.65 -31.87
N ARG A 89 3.60 -15.61 -32.05
CA ARG A 89 2.83 -14.35 -32.09
C ARG A 89 2.89 -13.61 -30.77
N ALA A 90 2.70 -14.30 -29.65
CA ALA A 90 2.79 -13.69 -28.31
C ALA A 90 4.18 -13.08 -28.07
N ALA A 91 5.24 -13.75 -28.55
CA ALA A 91 6.62 -13.31 -28.48
C ALA A 91 6.99 -12.23 -29.52
N GLY A 92 6.06 -11.80 -30.39
CA GLY A 92 6.30 -10.75 -31.39
C GLY A 92 6.96 -11.21 -32.68
N HIS A 93 7.03 -12.52 -32.94
CA HIS A 93 7.64 -13.12 -34.13
C HIS A 93 6.63 -13.48 -35.24
N GLY A 94 5.37 -13.10 -35.10
CA GLY A 94 4.32 -13.47 -36.06
C GLY A 94 4.15 -14.99 -36.15
N ASP A 95 4.10 -15.53 -37.37
CA ASP A 95 3.93 -16.97 -37.61
C ASP A 95 5.25 -17.77 -37.59
N SER A 96 6.38 -17.11 -37.31
CA SER A 96 7.72 -17.69 -37.31
C SER A 96 7.99 -18.46 -36.02
N ASP A 97 7.40 -19.64 -35.91
CA ASP A 97 7.73 -20.62 -34.86
C ASP A 97 9.14 -21.21 -35.04
N TRP A 98 9.57 -22.04 -34.08
CA TRP A 98 10.93 -22.61 -34.05
C TRP A 98 11.29 -23.38 -35.32
N ASN A 99 10.35 -24.18 -35.85
CA ASN A 99 10.58 -24.94 -37.08
C ASN A 99 10.71 -24.01 -38.28
N SER A 100 9.84 -22.99 -38.38
CA SER A 100 9.91 -22.00 -39.45
C SER A 100 11.24 -21.24 -39.45
N LYS A 101 11.73 -20.85 -38.26
CA LYS A 101 13.04 -20.21 -38.10
C LYS A 101 14.19 -21.14 -38.47
N ARG A 102 14.15 -22.40 -38.02
CA ARG A 102 15.16 -23.42 -38.38
C ARG A 102 15.21 -23.63 -39.89
N ASP A 103 14.06 -23.78 -40.54
CA ASP A 103 13.97 -24.04 -41.97
C ASP A 103 14.55 -22.85 -42.78
N ALA A 104 14.27 -21.61 -42.35
CA ALA A 104 14.86 -20.41 -42.94
C ALA A 104 16.39 -20.32 -42.78
N HIS A 105 16.96 -20.88 -41.71
CA HIS A 105 18.41 -21.00 -41.55
C HIS A 105 19.00 -22.15 -42.37
N LEU A 106 18.29 -23.27 -42.50
CA LEU A 106 18.69 -24.39 -43.37
C LEU A 106 18.86 -23.94 -44.82
N GLU A 107 17.96 -23.08 -45.32
CA GLU A 107 18.04 -22.48 -46.65
C GLU A 107 19.30 -21.64 -46.88
N ARG A 108 19.96 -21.13 -45.82
CA ARG A 108 21.22 -20.37 -45.93
C ARG A 108 22.42 -21.29 -46.22
N GLY A 109 22.32 -22.58 -45.91
CA GLY A 109 23.35 -23.58 -46.24
C GLY A 109 24.69 -23.39 -45.53
N MET A 110 24.71 -22.77 -44.35
CA MET A 110 25.93 -22.46 -43.59
C MET A 110 25.89 -23.02 -42.17
N ASP A 111 26.92 -23.78 -41.76
CA ASP A 111 27.23 -24.03 -40.34
C ASP A 111 27.96 -22.80 -39.80
N GLU A 112 27.25 -22.01 -39.00
CA GLU A 112 27.72 -20.73 -38.49
C GLU A 112 28.78 -20.87 -37.39
N TYR A 113 28.94 -22.05 -36.78
CA TYR A 113 30.02 -22.30 -35.83
C TYR A 113 31.24 -22.92 -36.50
N ALA A 114 31.05 -23.78 -37.49
CA ALA A 114 32.16 -24.34 -38.24
C ALA A 114 32.74 -23.37 -39.28
N GLY A 115 31.99 -22.32 -39.66
CA GLY A 115 32.41 -21.41 -40.72
C GLY A 115 32.40 -22.06 -42.10
N GLN A 116 31.59 -23.11 -42.29
CA GLN A 116 31.59 -23.96 -43.49
C GLN A 116 30.18 -24.14 -44.06
N SER A 117 30.08 -24.19 -45.38
CA SER A 117 28.81 -24.53 -46.05
C SER A 117 28.50 -26.02 -45.94
N PHE A 118 27.21 -26.35 -45.97
CA PHE A 118 26.74 -27.73 -46.08
C PHE A 118 25.75 -27.85 -47.24
N GLU A 119 25.60 -29.06 -47.76
CA GLU A 119 24.66 -29.37 -48.83
C GLU A 119 23.43 -30.07 -48.25
N THR A 120 22.25 -29.71 -48.75
CA THR A 120 20.99 -30.43 -48.46
C THR A 120 20.62 -31.26 -49.68
N THR A 121 20.53 -32.58 -49.51
CA THR A 121 20.15 -33.52 -50.57
C THR A 121 18.65 -33.51 -50.84
N ALA A 122 18.22 -34.11 -51.95
CA ALA A 122 16.81 -34.11 -52.38
C ALA A 122 15.86 -34.82 -51.40
N ASP A 123 16.36 -35.71 -50.55
CA ASP A 123 15.64 -36.38 -49.47
C ASP A 123 15.68 -35.60 -48.13
N GLY A 124 16.28 -34.40 -48.12
CA GLY A 124 16.36 -33.52 -46.96
C GLY A 124 17.49 -33.84 -45.98
N SER A 125 18.38 -34.79 -46.32
CA SER A 125 19.58 -35.05 -45.51
C SER A 125 20.63 -33.97 -45.74
N THR A 126 21.47 -33.70 -44.74
CA THR A 126 22.54 -32.70 -44.84
C THR A 126 23.92 -33.36 -44.85
N THR A 127 24.83 -32.85 -45.69
CA THR A 127 26.22 -33.32 -45.76
C THR A 127 27.19 -32.15 -45.73
N GLN A 128 28.33 -32.35 -45.07
CA GLN A 128 29.44 -31.40 -45.01
C GLN A 128 30.69 -32.16 -45.44
N ASP A 129 31.34 -31.72 -46.52
CA ASP A 129 32.43 -32.44 -47.18
C ASP A 129 32.11 -33.92 -47.52
N GLY A 130 30.86 -34.19 -47.91
CA GLY A 130 30.39 -35.54 -48.24
C GLY A 130 30.15 -36.45 -47.01
N VAL A 131 30.31 -35.94 -45.79
CA VAL A 131 29.99 -36.64 -44.55
C VAL A 131 28.58 -36.26 -44.10
N PRO A 132 27.70 -37.23 -43.78
CA PRO A 132 26.39 -36.95 -43.22
C PRO A 132 26.52 -36.15 -41.91
N VAL A 133 25.85 -35.01 -41.86
CA VAL A 133 25.77 -34.14 -40.69
C VAL A 133 24.28 -33.90 -40.39
N THR A 134 23.92 -33.68 -39.14
CA THR A 134 22.56 -33.25 -38.77
C THR A 134 22.64 -31.82 -38.28
N MET A 135 21.96 -30.90 -38.96
CA MET A 135 21.95 -29.48 -38.61
C MET A 135 20.82 -29.16 -37.63
N GLU A 136 21.12 -28.36 -36.61
CA GLU A 136 20.20 -27.88 -35.61
C GLU A 136 20.38 -26.37 -35.40
N LEU A 137 19.29 -25.68 -35.07
CA LEU A 137 19.34 -24.27 -34.70
C LEU A 137 19.73 -24.15 -33.23
N ASP A 138 20.74 -23.36 -32.92
CA ASP A 138 21.21 -23.07 -31.57
C ASP A 138 20.81 -21.65 -31.15
N HIS A 139 20.57 -21.49 -29.85
CA HIS A 139 20.50 -20.20 -29.19
C HIS A 139 21.92 -19.84 -28.72
N VAL A 140 22.58 -18.90 -29.40
CA VAL A 140 23.97 -18.54 -29.11
C VAL A 140 24.15 -18.13 -27.65
N ILE A 141 23.39 -17.13 -27.19
CA ILE A 141 23.08 -16.94 -25.76
C ILE A 141 22.01 -17.97 -25.40
N SER A 142 22.38 -18.94 -24.58
CA SER A 142 21.48 -20.05 -24.25
C SER A 142 20.24 -19.56 -23.49
N LEU A 143 19.12 -20.27 -23.64
CA LEU A 143 17.90 -19.98 -22.88
C LEU A 143 18.13 -19.99 -21.37
N LYS A 144 19.03 -20.86 -20.90
CA LYS A 144 19.40 -20.99 -19.49
C LYS A 144 20.16 -19.76 -19.00
N GLU A 145 21.22 -19.36 -19.71
CA GLU A 145 21.99 -18.14 -19.41
C GLU A 145 21.08 -16.90 -19.41
N PHE A 146 20.17 -16.81 -20.39
CA PHE A 146 19.21 -15.73 -20.48
C PHE A 146 18.27 -15.69 -19.26
N HIS A 147 17.75 -16.85 -18.83
CA HIS A 147 16.92 -16.96 -17.64
C HIS A 147 17.69 -16.65 -16.35
N GLU A 148 18.93 -17.11 -16.21
CA GLU A 148 19.72 -16.90 -15.00
C GLU A 148 20.25 -15.45 -14.87
N THR A 149 20.09 -14.63 -15.91
CA THR A 149 20.49 -13.21 -15.90
C THR A 149 19.37 -12.32 -15.31
N PRO A 150 19.50 -11.78 -14.08
CA PRO A 150 18.41 -11.07 -13.40
C PRO A 150 17.94 -9.81 -14.14
N LYS A 151 18.86 -9.13 -14.82
CA LYS A 151 18.58 -7.96 -15.65
C LYS A 151 17.50 -8.22 -16.70
N ASN A 152 17.47 -9.42 -17.29
CA ASN A 152 16.48 -9.78 -18.30
C ASN A 152 15.07 -9.84 -17.72
N HIS A 153 14.93 -10.39 -16.51
CA HIS A 153 13.66 -10.43 -15.79
C HIS A 153 13.18 -9.04 -15.41
N LEU A 154 14.05 -8.23 -14.81
CA LEU A 154 13.69 -6.87 -14.41
C LEU A 154 13.29 -6.00 -15.61
N ALA A 155 13.98 -6.13 -16.75
CA ALA A 155 13.77 -5.31 -17.92
C ALA A 155 12.55 -5.72 -18.77
N LEU A 156 12.33 -7.02 -18.94
CA LEU A 156 11.40 -7.57 -19.93
C LEU A 156 10.20 -8.26 -19.30
N GLY A 157 10.32 -8.71 -18.05
CA GLY A 157 9.27 -9.42 -17.36
C GLY A 157 8.02 -8.58 -17.17
N LYS A 158 6.87 -9.22 -17.38
CA LYS A 158 5.56 -8.63 -17.10
C LYS A 158 4.85 -9.50 -16.09
N VAL A 159 4.10 -8.87 -15.20
CA VAL A 159 3.29 -9.58 -14.21
C VAL A 159 1.84 -9.31 -14.53
N THR A 160 1.07 -10.39 -14.59
CA THR A 160 -0.39 -10.33 -14.68
C THR A 160 -0.98 -11.00 -13.45
N MET A 161 -2.13 -10.51 -12.99
CA MET A 161 -2.83 -11.13 -11.87
C MET A 161 -3.84 -12.13 -12.42
N VAL A 162 -3.67 -13.41 -12.08
CA VAL A 162 -4.59 -14.49 -12.43
C VAL A 162 -5.12 -15.07 -11.13
N ASP A 163 -6.43 -14.94 -10.89
CA ASP A 163 -7.10 -15.40 -9.66
C ASP A 163 -6.41 -14.92 -8.37
N GLY A 164 -5.99 -13.65 -8.36
CA GLY A 164 -5.30 -13.03 -7.21
C GLY A 164 -3.84 -13.44 -7.02
N THR A 165 -3.30 -14.31 -7.89
CA THR A 165 -1.89 -14.73 -7.85
C THR A 165 -1.08 -14.00 -8.94
N PRO A 166 0.10 -13.45 -8.62
CA PRO A 166 0.98 -12.87 -9.63
C PRO A 166 1.56 -13.96 -10.52
N LEU A 167 1.29 -13.88 -11.82
CA LEU A 167 1.83 -14.75 -12.84
C LEU A 167 2.80 -13.96 -13.73
N VAL A 168 4.01 -14.46 -13.88
CA VAL A 168 5.02 -13.88 -14.77
C VAL A 168 4.72 -14.30 -16.21
N ASP A 169 4.50 -13.32 -17.07
CA ASP A 169 4.40 -13.48 -18.52
C ASP A 169 5.80 -13.36 -19.14
N THR A 170 6.31 -14.48 -19.62
CA THR A 170 7.63 -14.60 -20.24
C THR A 170 7.63 -14.29 -21.74
N SER A 171 6.50 -13.92 -22.34
CA SER A 171 6.38 -13.71 -23.80
C SER A 171 7.38 -12.69 -24.35
N ALA A 172 7.59 -11.57 -23.65
CA ALA A 172 8.58 -10.56 -24.05
C ALA A 172 10.03 -11.08 -23.94
N MET A 173 10.32 -11.88 -22.91
CA MET A 173 11.61 -12.55 -22.75
C MET A 173 11.84 -13.56 -23.88
N ALA A 174 10.84 -14.40 -24.16
CA ALA A 174 10.83 -15.35 -25.28
C ALA A 174 11.03 -14.60 -26.62
N GLY A 175 10.45 -13.42 -26.77
CA GLY A 175 10.63 -12.56 -27.93
C GLY A 175 12.09 -12.12 -28.13
N VAL A 176 12.76 -11.70 -27.06
CA VAL A 176 14.15 -11.24 -27.13
C VAL A 176 15.12 -12.40 -27.34
N VAL A 177 14.97 -13.50 -26.59
CA VAL A 177 15.92 -14.63 -26.66
C VAL A 177 15.81 -15.43 -27.96
N ASN A 178 14.66 -15.40 -28.65
CA ASN A 178 14.49 -16.01 -29.98
C ASN A 178 14.65 -15.02 -31.14
N ASP A 179 15.31 -13.88 -30.91
CA ASP A 179 15.69 -12.98 -31.99
C ASP A 179 16.64 -13.66 -32.98
N GLU A 180 16.49 -13.37 -34.27
CA GLU A 180 17.37 -13.91 -35.33
C GLU A 180 18.86 -13.66 -35.04
N ALA A 181 19.20 -12.55 -34.38
CA ALA A 181 20.58 -12.26 -34.01
C ALA A 181 21.14 -13.25 -32.96
N ASN A 182 20.28 -13.91 -32.18
CA ASN A 182 20.66 -14.93 -31.19
C ASN A 182 20.61 -16.36 -31.74
N LEU A 183 20.26 -16.54 -33.02
CA LEU A 183 20.13 -17.85 -33.63
C LEU A 183 21.31 -18.11 -34.57
N SER A 184 21.87 -19.31 -34.46
CA SER A 184 22.90 -19.80 -35.36
C SER A 184 22.66 -21.27 -35.69
N LEU A 185 22.72 -21.61 -36.96
CA LEU A 185 22.65 -23.01 -37.38
C LEU A 185 24.00 -23.67 -37.21
N THR A 186 24.02 -24.85 -36.59
CA THR A 186 25.24 -25.64 -36.44
C THR A 186 24.94 -27.14 -36.41
N ASN A 187 25.95 -27.99 -36.51
CA ASN A 187 25.74 -29.42 -36.36
C ASN A 187 25.33 -29.81 -34.93
N LYS A 188 24.49 -30.86 -34.86
CA LYS A 188 23.94 -31.42 -33.63
C LYS A 188 24.98 -31.75 -32.56
N SER A 189 26.17 -32.19 -32.97
CA SER A 189 27.24 -32.54 -32.03
C SER A 189 27.79 -31.30 -31.33
N LEU A 190 28.07 -30.23 -32.07
CA LEU A 190 28.49 -28.95 -31.51
C LEU A 190 27.40 -28.36 -30.60
N ASN A 191 26.15 -28.31 -31.09
CA ASN A 191 25.00 -27.82 -30.34
C ASN A 191 24.84 -28.57 -29.00
N ALA A 192 24.86 -29.91 -29.04
CA ALA A 192 24.77 -30.74 -27.83
C ALA A 192 25.97 -30.53 -26.88
N SER A 193 27.17 -30.27 -27.42
CA SER A 193 28.36 -30.02 -26.61
C SER A 193 28.35 -28.66 -25.90
N LYS A 194 27.72 -27.64 -26.50
CA LYS A 194 27.48 -26.33 -25.87
C LYS A 194 26.36 -26.41 -24.85
N GLY A 195 25.25 -27.04 -25.22
CA GLY A 195 24.09 -27.19 -24.34
C GLY A 195 23.63 -25.84 -23.76
N GLY A 196 23.53 -25.76 -22.43
CA GLY A 196 23.14 -24.56 -21.70
C GLY A 196 24.31 -23.75 -21.14
N HIS A 197 25.55 -24.02 -21.58
CA HIS A 197 26.72 -23.29 -21.11
C HIS A 197 26.84 -21.93 -21.81
N PRO A 198 27.33 -20.89 -21.12
CA PRO A 198 27.79 -19.66 -21.77
C PRO A 198 28.85 -19.99 -22.83
N VAL A 199 28.85 -19.22 -23.92
CA VAL A 199 29.76 -19.47 -25.05
C VAL A 199 31.23 -19.40 -24.62
N ASP A 200 31.59 -18.39 -23.83
CA ASP A 200 32.97 -18.21 -23.35
C ASP A 200 33.46 -19.45 -22.56
N ASP A 201 32.67 -19.91 -21.58
CA ASP A 201 32.98 -21.11 -20.79
C ASP A 201 33.10 -22.36 -21.67
N TRP A 202 32.22 -22.51 -22.66
CA TRP A 202 32.23 -23.64 -23.58
C TRP A 202 33.44 -23.63 -24.51
N VAL A 203 33.79 -22.48 -25.07
CA VAL A 203 34.96 -22.29 -25.93
C VAL A 203 36.25 -22.56 -25.15
N ASP A 204 36.39 -22.01 -23.95
CA ASP A 204 37.55 -22.24 -23.08
C ASP A 204 37.73 -23.72 -22.73
N ALA A 205 36.63 -24.41 -22.39
CA ALA A 205 36.66 -25.85 -22.12
C ALA A 205 37.08 -26.67 -23.36
N LYS A 206 36.65 -26.27 -24.55
CA LYS A 206 37.01 -26.92 -25.82
C LYS A 206 38.47 -26.66 -26.19
N LEU A 207 38.97 -25.44 -26.00
CA LEU A 207 40.37 -25.07 -26.22
C LEU A 207 41.30 -25.87 -25.30
N ALA A 208 41.01 -25.91 -24.00
CA ALA A 208 41.80 -26.69 -23.04
C ALA A 208 41.86 -28.18 -23.41
N LYS A 209 40.72 -28.76 -23.84
CA LYS A 209 40.67 -30.15 -24.29
C LYS A 209 41.42 -30.39 -25.60
N ALA A 210 41.41 -29.45 -26.52
CA ALA A 210 42.18 -29.52 -27.76
C ALA A 210 43.68 -29.50 -27.47
N GLU A 211 44.13 -28.64 -26.55
CA GLU A 211 45.52 -28.59 -26.08
C GLU A 211 45.95 -29.89 -25.40
N GLU A 212 45.10 -30.47 -24.54
CA GLU A 212 45.39 -31.72 -23.84
C GLU A 212 45.47 -32.92 -24.79
N THR A 213 44.53 -33.01 -25.75
CA THR A 213 44.38 -34.20 -26.61
C THR A 213 45.11 -34.11 -27.94
N GLY A 214 45.57 -32.91 -28.33
CA GLY A 214 46.15 -32.62 -29.64
C GLY A 214 45.16 -32.74 -30.81
N LYS A 215 43.85 -32.87 -30.53
CA LYS A 215 42.81 -32.91 -31.56
C LYS A 215 42.46 -31.48 -32.00
N PRO A 216 42.29 -31.24 -33.31
CA PRO A 216 41.84 -29.93 -33.78
C PRO A 216 40.43 -29.63 -33.25
N LEU A 217 40.11 -28.34 -33.12
CA LEU A 217 38.77 -27.89 -32.79
C LEU A 217 37.79 -28.33 -33.88
N ASP A 218 36.57 -28.66 -33.45
CA ASP A 218 35.45 -29.03 -34.30
C ASP A 218 34.62 -27.81 -34.77
N PHE A 219 35.09 -26.59 -34.48
CA PHE A 219 34.49 -25.31 -34.86
C PHE A 219 35.56 -24.27 -35.24
N ASP A 220 35.14 -23.18 -35.88
CA ASP A 220 35.96 -21.99 -36.12
C ASP A 220 35.80 -20.97 -34.98
N PRO A 221 36.84 -20.69 -34.19
CA PRO A 221 36.78 -19.71 -33.10
C PRO A 221 36.31 -18.33 -33.53
N GLN A 222 36.68 -17.86 -34.73
CA GLN A 222 36.26 -16.54 -35.21
C GLN A 222 34.77 -16.52 -35.57
N ALA A 223 34.27 -17.60 -36.15
CA ALA A 223 32.85 -17.73 -36.50
C ALA A 223 31.97 -17.77 -35.24
N VAL A 224 32.36 -18.57 -34.23
CA VAL A 224 31.68 -18.63 -32.92
C VAL A 224 31.72 -17.26 -32.23
N GLN A 225 32.89 -16.61 -32.18
CA GLN A 225 33.03 -15.29 -31.56
C GLN A 225 32.13 -14.24 -32.24
N SER A 226 32.10 -14.23 -33.58
CA SER A 226 31.24 -13.31 -34.35
C SER A 226 29.76 -13.53 -34.07
N SER A 227 29.32 -14.80 -34.00
CA SER A 227 27.95 -15.14 -33.62
C SER A 227 27.63 -14.72 -32.18
N TYR A 228 28.57 -14.92 -31.25
CA TYR A 228 28.40 -14.51 -29.85
C TYR A 228 28.29 -12.98 -29.70
N GLU A 229 29.18 -12.21 -30.32
CA GLU A 229 29.14 -10.75 -30.28
C GLU A 229 27.85 -10.20 -30.87
N ARG A 230 27.43 -10.70 -32.05
CA ARG A 230 26.15 -10.35 -32.68
C ARG A 230 24.96 -10.62 -31.75
N ALA A 231 24.92 -11.81 -31.14
CA ALA A 231 23.84 -12.20 -30.24
C ALA A 231 23.80 -11.33 -28.98
N ARG A 232 24.97 -11.18 -28.33
CA ARG A 232 25.14 -10.40 -27.10
C ARG A 232 24.77 -8.93 -27.32
N ASP A 233 25.25 -8.31 -28.38
CA ASP A 233 24.99 -6.89 -28.67
C ASP A 233 23.51 -6.65 -28.96
N ALA A 234 22.88 -7.52 -29.75
CA ALA A 234 21.46 -7.42 -30.06
C ALA A 234 20.57 -7.64 -28.82
N ILE A 235 20.87 -8.63 -27.99
CA ILE A 235 20.12 -8.90 -26.75
C ILE A 235 20.31 -7.75 -25.76
N ASN A 236 21.55 -7.35 -25.48
CA ASN A 236 21.84 -6.28 -24.53
C ASN A 236 21.17 -4.97 -24.93
N ALA A 237 21.25 -4.58 -26.21
CA ALA A 237 20.59 -3.36 -26.69
C ALA A 237 19.07 -3.35 -26.42
N LYS A 238 18.40 -4.49 -26.62
CA LYS A 238 16.96 -4.63 -26.36
C LYS A 238 16.65 -4.60 -24.86
N VAL A 239 17.42 -5.32 -24.05
CA VAL A 239 17.26 -5.39 -22.59
C VAL A 239 17.53 -4.03 -21.95
N ASP A 240 18.61 -3.34 -22.33
CA ASP A 240 18.98 -2.02 -21.82
C ASP A 240 17.93 -0.96 -22.16
N THR A 241 17.44 -0.97 -23.40
CA THR A 241 16.38 -0.06 -23.84
C THR A 241 15.10 -0.30 -23.03
N ALA A 242 14.72 -1.56 -22.81
CA ALA A 242 13.55 -1.91 -22.03
C ALA A 242 13.68 -1.49 -20.56
N LEU A 243 14.84 -1.75 -19.94
CA LEU A 243 15.12 -1.38 -18.55
C LEU A 243 15.06 0.14 -18.35
N LEU A 244 15.72 0.91 -19.21
CA LEU A 244 15.72 2.36 -19.16
C LEU A 244 14.30 2.92 -19.29
N LYS A 245 13.52 2.40 -20.25
CA LYS A 245 12.12 2.82 -20.47
C LYS A 245 11.25 2.53 -19.25
N LYS A 246 11.40 1.35 -18.64
CA LYS A 246 10.68 0.97 -17.43
C LYS A 246 11.02 1.91 -16.27
N GLN A 247 12.30 2.04 -15.94
CA GLN A 247 12.76 2.87 -14.81
C GLN A 247 12.43 4.35 -15.01
N ALA A 248 12.50 4.89 -16.22
CA ALA A 248 12.10 6.26 -16.51
C ALA A 248 10.59 6.47 -16.31
N THR A 249 9.77 5.49 -16.72
CA THR A 249 8.31 5.53 -16.55
C THR A 249 7.92 5.44 -15.08
N GLU A 250 8.52 4.51 -14.34
CA GLU A 250 8.34 4.37 -12.90
C GLU A 250 8.78 5.65 -12.18
N LEU A 251 9.99 6.14 -12.41
CA LEU A 251 10.49 7.37 -11.79
C LEU A 251 9.57 8.58 -12.05
N ALA A 252 9.08 8.74 -13.28
CA ALA A 252 8.17 9.82 -13.63
C ALA A 252 6.83 9.68 -12.89
N SER A 253 6.25 8.48 -12.87
CA SER A 253 4.96 8.22 -12.21
C SER A 253 5.06 8.30 -10.68
N THR A 254 6.08 7.70 -10.07
CA THR A 254 6.31 7.74 -8.62
C THR A 254 6.71 9.13 -8.17
N GLY A 255 7.57 9.82 -8.94
CA GLY A 255 7.95 11.20 -8.68
C GLY A 255 6.75 12.14 -8.72
N LEU A 256 5.85 11.98 -9.70
CA LEU A 256 4.61 12.75 -9.78
C LEU A 256 3.65 12.44 -8.62
N ALA A 257 3.47 11.16 -8.27
CA ALA A 257 2.63 10.75 -7.15
C ALA A 257 3.16 11.30 -5.80
N GLN A 258 4.46 11.18 -5.57
CA GLN A 258 5.13 11.70 -4.38
C GLN A 258 5.06 13.23 -4.32
N ALA A 259 5.33 13.93 -5.43
CA ALA A 259 5.21 15.38 -5.51
C ALA A 259 3.78 15.86 -5.21
N ARG A 260 2.75 15.17 -5.73
CA ARG A 260 1.35 15.43 -5.41
C ARG A 260 1.05 15.23 -3.93
N GLN A 261 1.54 14.13 -3.34
CA GLN A 261 1.31 13.83 -1.92
C GLN A 261 1.99 14.87 -1.01
N VAL A 262 3.24 15.24 -1.31
CA VAL A 262 3.99 16.26 -0.56
C VAL A 262 3.32 17.63 -0.71
N GLY A 263 2.94 18.03 -1.92
CA GLY A 263 2.23 19.28 -2.17
C GLY A 263 0.91 19.35 -1.40
N LEU A 264 0.12 18.27 -1.41
CA LEU A 264 -1.13 18.20 -0.66
C LEU A 264 -0.91 18.23 0.87
N ARG A 265 0.13 17.57 1.38
CA ARG A 265 0.48 17.63 2.82
C ARG A 265 0.84 19.05 3.23
N GLN A 266 1.69 19.74 2.46
CA GLN A 266 2.08 21.13 2.74
C GLN A 266 0.89 22.08 2.67
N ALA A 267 0.05 21.95 1.64
CA ALA A 267 -1.21 22.68 1.50
C ALA A 267 -2.10 22.55 2.73
N MET A 268 -2.28 21.31 3.21
CA MET A 268 -3.05 21.03 4.41
C MET A 268 -2.41 21.59 5.67
N GLY A 269 -1.08 21.54 5.80
CA GLY A 269 -0.36 22.19 6.90
C GLY A 269 -0.66 23.69 7.01
N VAL A 270 -0.72 24.39 5.87
CA VAL A 270 -1.10 25.81 5.80
C VAL A 270 -2.56 26.03 6.22
N LEU A 271 -3.49 25.23 5.68
CA LEU A 271 -4.92 25.35 6.00
C LEU A 271 -5.22 25.04 7.48
N LEU A 272 -4.58 24.01 8.04
CA LEU A 272 -4.73 23.66 9.45
C LEU A 272 -4.12 24.71 10.37
N THR A 273 -2.98 25.27 9.99
CA THR A 273 -2.37 26.40 10.71
C THR A 273 -3.32 27.60 10.77
N GLU A 274 -3.96 27.93 9.66
CA GLU A 274 -4.96 29.00 9.61
C GLU A 274 -6.20 28.66 10.45
N LEU A 275 -6.71 27.42 10.35
CA LEU A 275 -7.83 26.94 11.14
C LEU A 275 -7.55 27.08 12.65
N VAL A 276 -6.39 26.62 13.09
CA VAL A 276 -5.95 26.71 14.48
C VAL A 276 -5.84 28.16 14.93
N ASN A 277 -5.14 29.01 14.17
CA ASN A 277 -5.00 30.43 14.51
C ASN A 277 -6.37 31.12 14.62
N SER A 278 -7.24 30.92 13.62
CA SER A 278 -8.59 31.50 13.60
C SER A 278 -9.44 31.00 14.77
N LEU A 279 -9.38 29.70 15.12
CA LEU A 279 -10.06 29.16 16.30
C LEU A 279 -9.54 29.78 17.60
N PHE A 280 -8.21 29.89 17.78
CA PHE A 280 -7.62 30.47 18.98
C PHE A 280 -7.97 31.96 19.17
N VAL A 281 -8.03 32.75 18.09
CA VAL A 281 -8.44 34.16 18.14
C VAL A 281 -9.88 34.30 18.63
N GLU A 282 -10.79 33.52 18.06
CA GLU A 282 -12.20 33.53 18.45
C GLU A 282 -12.39 33.02 19.90
N PHE A 283 -11.63 32.00 20.28
CA PHE A 283 -11.63 31.42 21.61
C PHE A 283 -11.19 32.43 22.69
N LYS A 284 -10.09 33.14 22.45
CA LYS A 284 -9.58 34.18 23.35
C LYS A 284 -10.62 35.28 23.59
N THR A 285 -11.38 35.61 22.55
CA THR A 285 -12.45 36.61 22.63
C THR A 285 -13.63 36.15 23.50
N LEU A 286 -14.01 34.87 23.40
CA LEU A 286 -15.09 34.29 24.22
C LEU A 286 -14.73 34.23 25.71
N ILE A 287 -13.49 33.84 26.04
CA ILE A 287 -13.02 33.79 27.44
C ILE A 287 -13.05 35.19 28.08
N ARG A 288 -12.60 36.23 27.37
CA ARG A 288 -12.54 37.60 27.91
C ARG A 288 -13.90 38.20 28.23
N LYS A 289 -14.96 37.77 27.52
CA LYS A 289 -16.32 38.28 27.74
C LYS A 289 -17.05 37.67 28.94
N GLY A 290 -16.58 36.52 29.47
CA GLY A 290 -17.26 35.77 30.52
C GLY A 290 -18.49 35.05 29.97
N ILE A 291 -18.50 33.71 30.06
CA ILE A 291 -19.52 32.88 29.41
C ILE A 291 -20.65 32.56 30.41
N GLU A 292 -21.84 33.09 30.17
CA GLU A 292 -23.09 32.48 30.64
C GLU A 292 -23.76 31.75 29.47
N LEU A 293 -24.03 30.46 29.65
CA LEU A 293 -24.52 29.58 28.58
C LEU A 293 -25.97 29.92 28.22
N SER A 294 -26.18 30.82 27.26
CA SER A 294 -27.50 31.28 26.80
C SER A 294 -27.75 30.98 25.30
N LYS A 295 -29.00 31.06 24.83
CA LYS A 295 -29.33 30.94 23.40
C LYS A 295 -28.62 32.00 22.54
N ALA A 296 -28.35 33.19 23.11
CA ALA A 296 -27.60 34.25 22.44
C ALA A 296 -26.12 33.83 22.22
N LEU A 297 -25.54 33.09 23.16
CA LEU A 297 -24.17 32.57 23.05
C LEU A 297 -24.04 31.53 21.92
N LEU A 298 -25.05 30.68 21.71
CA LEU A 298 -25.09 29.71 20.60
C LEU A 298 -25.13 30.41 19.23
N ALA A 299 -25.89 31.50 19.10
CA ALA A 299 -25.95 32.29 17.89
C ALA A 299 -24.62 33.04 17.62
N GLU A 300 -24.03 33.63 18.65
CA GLU A 300 -22.71 34.28 18.57
C GLU A 300 -21.62 33.27 18.18
N LEU A 301 -21.64 32.07 18.76
CA LEU A 301 -20.68 31.01 18.46
C LEU A 301 -20.81 30.50 17.01
N ARG A 302 -22.04 30.35 16.50
CA ARG A 302 -22.28 30.04 15.08
C ARG A 302 -21.65 31.08 14.16
N GLN A 303 -21.84 32.37 14.45
CA GLN A 303 -21.29 33.46 13.65
C GLN A 303 -19.75 33.44 13.63
N ARG A 304 -19.13 33.16 14.79
CA ARG A 304 -17.67 33.04 14.89
C ARG A 304 -17.12 31.85 14.11
N LEU A 305 -17.78 30.70 14.15
CA LEU A 305 -17.39 29.54 13.34
C LEU A 305 -17.50 29.80 11.83
N VAL A 306 -18.48 30.60 11.40
CA VAL A 306 -18.56 31.08 10.01
C VAL A 306 -17.36 31.96 9.66
N THR A 307 -16.94 32.85 10.57
CA THR A 307 -15.72 33.65 10.38
C THR A 307 -14.48 32.78 10.23
N VAL A 308 -14.32 31.77 11.09
CA VAL A 308 -13.21 30.80 11.01
C VAL A 308 -13.22 30.07 9.66
N ALA A 309 -14.36 29.51 9.24
CA ALA A 309 -14.48 28.82 7.97
C ALA A 309 -14.15 29.75 6.78
N THR A 310 -14.57 31.01 6.85
CA THR A 310 -14.30 32.03 5.82
C THR A 310 -12.82 32.39 5.74
N ASN A 311 -12.12 32.51 6.87
CA ASN A 311 -10.68 32.81 6.90
C ASN A 311 -9.85 31.64 6.34
N VAL A 312 -10.19 30.40 6.71
CA VAL A 312 -9.57 29.21 6.13
C VAL A 312 -9.83 29.13 4.63
N ALA A 313 -11.05 29.43 4.18
CA ALA A 313 -11.42 29.43 2.76
C ALA A 313 -10.56 30.39 1.92
N LYS A 314 -10.21 31.56 2.46
CA LYS A 314 -9.34 32.54 1.78
C LYS A 314 -7.94 32.01 1.52
N LYS A 315 -7.48 31.02 2.29
CA LYS A 315 -6.16 30.38 2.12
C LYS A 315 -6.17 29.18 1.18
N VAL A 316 -7.33 28.70 0.72
CA VAL A 316 -7.44 27.56 -0.18
C VAL A 316 -6.80 27.81 -1.56
N PRO A 317 -7.01 28.97 -2.23
CA PRO A 317 -6.37 29.22 -3.53
C PRO A 317 -4.84 29.24 -3.47
N GLU A 318 -4.28 29.82 -2.40
CA GLU A 318 -2.83 29.88 -2.14
C GLU A 318 -2.25 28.53 -1.71
N ALA A 319 -3.02 27.73 -0.96
CA ALA A 319 -2.58 26.45 -0.42
C ALA A 319 -2.67 25.31 -1.44
N VAL A 320 -3.67 25.30 -2.34
CA VAL A 320 -3.98 24.08 -3.11
C VAL A 320 -4.15 24.23 -4.63
N GLY A 321 -4.14 25.45 -5.19
CA GLY A 321 -4.11 25.66 -6.66
C GLY A 321 -5.10 24.80 -7.48
N ALA A 322 -4.69 24.40 -8.70
CA ALA A 322 -5.48 23.67 -9.70
C ALA A 322 -6.10 22.32 -9.23
N LEU A 323 -5.79 21.84 -8.02
CA LEU A 323 -6.39 20.63 -7.43
C LEU A 323 -7.87 20.80 -7.03
N PHE A 324 -8.35 22.05 -6.91
CA PHE A 324 -9.69 22.39 -6.43
C PHE A 324 -10.55 23.16 -7.44
N GLU A 325 -10.18 23.23 -8.72
CA GLU A 325 -11.02 23.86 -9.75
C GLU A 325 -12.40 23.18 -9.80
N GLY A 326 -13.43 23.89 -9.31
CA GLY A 326 -14.81 23.40 -9.18
C GLY A 326 -15.25 22.92 -7.78
N GLY A 327 -14.32 22.75 -6.83
CA GLY A 327 -14.58 22.11 -5.52
C GLY A 327 -14.56 23.03 -4.29
N LEU A 328 -14.17 24.30 -4.43
CA LEU A 328 -13.98 25.23 -3.30
C LEU A 328 -15.26 25.43 -2.47
N SER A 329 -16.42 25.60 -3.13
CA SER A 329 -17.71 25.76 -2.45
C SER A 329 -18.09 24.52 -1.64
N GLY A 330 -17.82 23.32 -2.18
CA GLY A 330 -18.04 22.04 -1.50
C GLY A 330 -17.14 21.87 -0.27
N PHE A 331 -15.86 22.23 -0.40
CA PHE A 331 -14.91 22.22 0.73
C PHE A 331 -15.36 23.14 1.87
N VAL A 332 -15.75 24.38 1.56
CA VAL A 332 -16.20 25.36 2.56
C VAL A 332 -17.49 24.92 3.25
N SER A 333 -18.45 24.39 2.48
CA SER A 333 -19.70 23.86 3.02
C SER A 333 -19.46 22.68 3.96
N ASN A 334 -18.61 21.73 3.56
CA ASN A 334 -18.25 20.58 4.39
C ASN A 334 -17.44 20.98 5.63
N LEU A 335 -16.52 21.94 5.51
CA LEU A 335 -15.76 22.47 6.64
C LEU A 335 -16.68 23.17 7.65
N LEU A 336 -17.59 24.01 7.18
CA LEU A 336 -18.57 24.68 8.04
C LEU A 336 -19.47 23.66 8.73
N THR A 337 -19.96 22.66 8.00
CA THR A 337 -20.77 21.56 8.54
C THR A 337 -20.01 20.77 9.58
N PHE A 338 -18.74 20.45 9.32
CA PHE A 338 -17.84 19.80 10.28
C PHE A 338 -17.66 20.63 11.55
N LEU A 339 -17.37 21.94 11.43
CA LEU A 339 -17.20 22.83 12.59
C LEU A 339 -18.49 22.96 13.40
N LEU A 340 -19.63 23.17 12.74
CA LEU A 340 -20.93 23.28 13.40
C LEU A 340 -21.32 21.98 14.09
N ASN A 341 -21.20 20.84 13.41
CA ASN A 341 -21.51 19.55 13.98
C ASN A 341 -20.59 19.24 15.14
N ASN A 342 -19.28 19.48 15.04
CA ASN A 342 -18.38 19.25 16.16
C ASN A 342 -18.72 20.15 17.35
N VAL A 343 -18.90 21.46 17.17
CA VAL A 343 -19.14 22.31 18.35
C VAL A 343 -20.54 22.13 18.94
N LEU A 344 -21.59 22.04 18.12
CA LEU A 344 -22.96 21.88 18.60
C LEU A 344 -23.22 20.46 19.14
N SER A 345 -22.74 19.42 18.46
CA SER A 345 -22.88 18.05 18.94
C SER A 345 -22.00 17.80 20.16
N THR A 346 -20.79 18.36 20.23
CA THR A 346 -19.93 18.29 21.42
C THR A 346 -20.59 19.02 22.58
N ALA A 347 -21.19 20.20 22.40
CA ALA A 347 -21.90 20.90 23.48
C ALA A 347 -23.15 20.10 23.96
N LYS A 348 -23.93 19.54 23.03
CA LYS A 348 -25.11 18.71 23.37
C LYS A 348 -24.69 17.42 24.07
N ARG A 349 -23.66 16.74 23.56
CA ARG A 349 -23.12 15.49 24.11
C ARG A 349 -22.32 15.71 25.39
N TYR A 350 -21.74 16.89 25.61
CA TYR A 350 -21.15 17.32 26.88
C TYR A 350 -22.23 17.35 27.97
N VAL A 351 -23.40 17.94 27.67
CA VAL A 351 -24.56 17.90 28.58
C VAL A 351 -25.08 16.47 28.78
N THR A 352 -25.09 15.64 27.73
CA THR A 352 -25.47 14.22 27.84
C THR A 352 -24.47 13.39 28.64
N ALA A 353 -23.16 13.59 28.47
CA ALA A 353 -22.10 12.89 29.21
C ALA A 353 -22.09 13.29 30.69
N ILE A 354 -22.40 14.56 31.00
CA ILE A 354 -22.67 15.01 32.38
C ILE A 354 -23.91 14.29 32.95
N ARG A 355 -24.93 14.06 32.12
CA ARG A 355 -26.19 13.39 32.51
C ARG A 355 -26.05 11.88 32.64
N GLU A 356 -25.32 11.20 31.76
CA GLU A 356 -25.18 9.74 31.73
C GLU A 356 -24.00 9.25 32.55
N GLY A 357 -22.95 10.07 32.69
CA GLY A 357 -21.81 9.86 33.58
C GLY A 357 -22.13 10.08 35.05
N LEU A 358 -23.40 10.33 35.42
CA LEU A 358 -23.85 10.68 36.76
C LEU A 358 -23.28 9.77 37.86
N LEU A 359 -22.99 8.49 37.64
CA LEU A 359 -22.38 7.61 38.66
C LEU A 359 -20.88 7.88 38.91
N GLY A 360 -20.10 8.14 37.86
CA GLY A 360 -18.69 8.55 37.96
C GLY A 360 -18.55 10.01 38.40
N LEU A 361 -19.44 10.87 37.90
CA LEU A 361 -19.58 12.27 38.30
C LEU A 361 -20.05 12.37 39.76
N PHE A 362 -20.95 11.50 40.23
CA PHE A 362 -21.41 11.46 41.62
C PHE A 362 -20.33 10.93 42.56
N LYS A 363 -19.44 10.03 42.13
CA LYS A 363 -18.24 9.66 42.90
C LYS A 363 -17.24 10.81 42.99
N ALA A 364 -16.98 11.50 41.88
CA ALA A 364 -16.13 12.70 41.86
C ALA A 364 -16.75 13.84 42.71
N PHE A 365 -18.05 14.09 42.57
CA PHE A 365 -18.80 15.10 43.31
C PHE A 365 -18.93 14.74 44.79
N ARG A 366 -19.16 13.47 45.13
CA ARG A 366 -19.16 12.98 46.52
C ARG A 366 -17.78 13.09 47.14
N MET A 367 -16.70 12.84 46.41
CA MET A 367 -15.34 13.07 46.90
C MET A 367 -15.06 14.55 47.15
N ILE A 368 -15.57 15.44 46.28
CA ILE A 368 -15.43 16.90 46.40
C ILE A 368 -16.32 17.50 47.49
N ALA A 369 -17.54 16.98 47.68
CA ALA A 369 -18.53 17.49 48.63
C ALA A 369 -18.45 16.81 50.00
N PHE A 370 -17.89 15.59 50.07
CA PHE A 370 -17.70 14.80 51.27
C PHE A 370 -16.31 14.12 51.24
N PRO A 371 -15.23 14.88 51.52
CA PRO A 371 -13.88 14.33 51.56
C PRO A 371 -13.78 13.15 52.53
N PRO A 372 -13.10 12.04 52.17
CA PRO A 372 -12.83 10.95 53.12
C PRO A 372 -12.02 11.48 54.31
N ALA A 373 -12.28 10.99 55.53
CA ALA A 373 -11.69 11.51 56.78
C ALA A 373 -10.14 11.48 56.87
N HIS A 374 -9.46 10.86 55.91
CA HIS A 374 -8.02 10.70 55.80
C HIS A 374 -7.41 11.50 54.62
N MET A 375 -8.18 12.36 53.97
CA MET A 375 -7.77 13.14 52.81
C MET A 375 -8.03 14.63 53.05
N SER A 376 -7.07 15.50 52.72
CA SER A 376 -7.29 16.96 52.80
C SER A 376 -8.32 17.40 51.75
N GLU A 377 -9.03 18.50 52.02
CA GLU A 377 -10.00 19.08 51.07
C GLU A 377 -9.37 19.34 49.69
N GLU A 378 -8.13 19.85 49.65
CA GLU A 378 -7.39 20.05 48.39
C GLU A 378 -7.12 18.72 47.66
N ALA A 379 -6.73 17.66 48.36
CA ALA A 379 -6.42 16.37 47.73
C ALA A 379 -7.69 15.66 47.22
N ALA A 380 -8.79 15.73 47.95
CA ALA A 380 -10.08 15.17 47.53
C ALA A 380 -10.65 15.89 46.29
N LEU A 381 -10.44 17.20 46.25
CA LEU A 381 -10.82 18.07 45.15
C LEU A 381 -10.00 17.80 43.88
N GLN A 382 -8.68 17.69 44.01
CA GLN A 382 -7.77 17.38 42.91
C GLN A 382 -8.06 15.99 42.31
N ALA A 383 -8.33 14.99 43.18
CA ALA A 383 -8.70 13.63 42.76
C ALA A 383 -10.07 13.57 42.05
N GLY A 384 -11.06 14.31 42.53
CA GLY A 384 -12.38 14.40 41.89
C GLY A 384 -12.33 15.05 40.51
N LEU A 385 -11.53 16.10 40.35
CA LEU A 385 -11.35 16.78 39.08
C LEU A 385 -10.57 15.96 38.06
N LYS A 386 -9.53 15.25 38.49
CA LYS A 386 -8.80 14.32 37.65
C LYS A 386 -9.72 13.25 37.07
N MET A 387 -10.60 12.67 37.90
CA MET A 387 -11.61 11.70 37.45
C MET A 387 -12.59 12.30 36.43
N LEU A 388 -13.02 13.54 36.65
CA LEU A 388 -13.97 14.24 35.79
C LEU A 388 -13.35 14.57 34.42
N SER A 389 -12.12 15.08 34.41
CA SER A 389 -11.34 15.34 33.20
C SER A 389 -11.04 14.06 32.41
N THR A 390 -10.75 12.94 33.08
CA THR A 390 -10.50 11.65 32.44
C THR A 390 -11.72 11.17 31.67
N VAL A 391 -12.88 11.12 32.32
CA VAL A 391 -14.13 10.62 31.71
C VAL A 391 -14.56 11.52 30.56
N LEU A 392 -14.39 12.84 30.68
CA LEU A 392 -14.65 13.77 29.59
C LEU A 392 -13.67 13.57 28.43
N MET A 393 -12.35 13.56 28.67
CA MET A 393 -11.38 13.52 27.57
C MET A 393 -11.43 12.21 26.79
N THR A 394 -11.63 11.06 27.45
CA THR A 394 -11.74 9.77 26.75
C THR A 394 -13.00 9.71 25.87
N THR A 395 -14.14 10.16 26.40
CA THR A 395 -15.41 10.12 25.66
C THR A 395 -15.43 11.13 24.50
N MET A 396 -14.82 12.31 24.67
CA MET A 396 -14.76 13.32 23.62
C MET A 396 -13.70 13.01 22.55
N GLY A 397 -12.57 12.39 22.91
CA GLY A 397 -11.53 12.00 21.96
C GLY A 397 -12.02 11.03 20.88
N VAL A 398 -12.81 10.02 21.27
CA VAL A 398 -13.40 9.04 20.33
C VAL A 398 -14.37 9.72 19.34
N LEU A 399 -15.23 10.61 19.85
CA LEU A 399 -16.24 11.30 19.04
C LEU A 399 -15.64 12.32 18.08
N ILE A 400 -14.61 13.05 18.54
CA ILE A 400 -13.84 13.98 17.70
C ILE A 400 -13.12 13.19 16.61
N GLY A 401 -12.55 12.03 16.94
CA GLY A 401 -11.92 11.12 15.97
C GLY A 401 -12.84 10.68 14.85
N GLU A 402 -14.04 10.20 15.19
CA GLU A 402 -15.05 9.79 14.21
C GLU A 402 -15.50 10.95 13.31
N SER A 403 -15.69 12.14 13.88
CA SER A 403 -16.10 13.30 13.09
C SER A 403 -15.00 13.80 12.15
N VAL A 404 -13.73 13.76 12.60
CA VAL A 404 -12.57 14.09 11.78
C VAL A 404 -12.41 13.10 10.63
N ALA A 405 -12.55 11.80 10.90
CA ALA A 405 -12.52 10.77 9.86
C ALA A 405 -13.61 10.99 8.81
N ASN A 406 -14.86 11.21 9.24
CA ASN A 406 -15.98 11.46 8.33
C ASN A 406 -15.80 12.74 7.49
N PHE A 407 -15.24 13.80 8.06
CA PHE A 407 -14.92 15.02 7.31
C PHE A 407 -13.85 14.79 6.25
N LEU A 408 -12.76 14.09 6.58
CA LEU A 408 -11.69 13.81 5.62
C LEU A 408 -12.15 12.88 4.50
N LEU A 409 -12.98 11.87 4.82
CA LEU A 409 -13.57 10.96 3.83
C LEU A 409 -14.58 11.67 2.91
N SER A 410 -15.28 12.70 3.40
CA SER A 410 -16.23 13.48 2.59
C SER A 410 -15.58 14.33 1.49
N ILE A 411 -14.26 14.49 1.52
CA ILE A 411 -13.50 15.27 0.55
C ILE A 411 -12.49 14.32 -0.11
N PRO A 412 -12.81 13.76 -1.30
CA PRO A 412 -12.00 12.70 -1.93
C PRO A 412 -10.51 13.05 -2.08
N VAL A 413 -10.20 14.32 -2.36
CA VAL A 413 -8.80 14.78 -2.49
C VAL A 413 -8.01 14.70 -1.18
N LEU A 414 -8.67 14.64 -0.01
CA LEU A 414 -8.01 14.56 1.30
C LEU A 414 -7.77 13.12 1.79
N VAL A 415 -8.39 12.12 1.17
CA VAL A 415 -8.25 10.71 1.56
C VAL A 415 -6.78 10.25 1.59
N PRO A 416 -5.92 10.56 0.59
CA PRO A 416 -4.52 10.10 0.58
C PRO A 416 -3.62 10.66 1.69
N VAL A 417 -4.10 11.66 2.44
CA VAL A 417 -3.38 12.30 3.56
C VAL A 417 -4.16 12.20 4.87
N ALA A 418 -5.29 11.49 4.90
CA ALA A 418 -6.18 11.44 6.06
C ALA A 418 -5.49 10.86 7.31
N ASN A 419 -4.59 9.89 7.13
CA ASN A 419 -3.80 9.28 8.20
C ASN A 419 -2.83 10.27 8.88
N VAL A 420 -2.34 11.28 8.15
CA VAL A 420 -1.47 12.34 8.68
C VAL A 420 -2.32 13.49 9.26
N VAL A 421 -3.42 13.83 8.58
CA VAL A 421 -4.28 14.97 8.94
C VAL A 421 -5.18 14.68 10.15
N ALA A 422 -5.71 13.47 10.26
CA ALA A 422 -6.67 13.11 11.30
C ALA A 422 -6.10 13.21 12.72
N PRO A 423 -4.92 12.64 13.05
CA PRO A 423 -4.34 12.77 14.39
C PRO A 423 -4.14 14.23 14.82
N VAL A 424 -3.73 15.09 13.89
CA VAL A 424 -3.49 16.50 14.17
C VAL A 424 -4.81 17.24 14.44
N LEU A 425 -5.83 17.05 13.59
CA LEU A 425 -7.15 17.65 13.81
C LEU A 425 -7.80 17.22 15.12
N VAL A 426 -7.67 15.94 15.46
CA VAL A 426 -8.13 15.42 16.77
C VAL A 426 -7.34 16.04 17.91
N GLY A 427 -6.01 16.16 17.78
CA GLY A 427 -5.16 16.83 18.76
C GLY A 427 -5.54 18.29 19.02
N ILE A 428 -5.83 19.04 17.96
CA ILE A 428 -6.29 20.43 18.04
C ILE A 428 -7.61 20.51 18.83
N LEU A 429 -8.60 19.71 18.43
CA LEU A 429 -9.94 19.77 19.01
C LEU A 429 -9.97 19.27 20.47
N THR A 430 -9.23 18.22 20.77
CA THR A 430 -9.07 17.69 22.15
C THR A 430 -8.28 18.65 23.05
N GLY A 431 -7.24 19.29 22.52
CA GLY A 431 -6.48 20.33 23.24
C GLY A 431 -7.32 21.56 23.58
N LEU A 432 -8.10 22.08 22.62
CA LEU A 432 -9.03 23.20 22.83
C LEU A 432 -10.11 22.85 23.87
N LEU A 433 -10.64 21.62 23.83
CA LEU A 433 -11.64 21.16 24.79
C LEU A 433 -11.06 20.99 26.20
N SER A 434 -9.81 20.53 26.30
CA SER A 434 -9.08 20.46 27.57
C SER A 434 -8.90 21.85 28.18
N ALA A 435 -8.54 22.84 27.37
CA ALA A 435 -8.42 24.23 27.81
C ALA A 435 -9.76 24.83 28.27
N LEU A 436 -10.86 24.55 27.56
CA LEU A 436 -12.22 24.92 27.97
C LEU A 436 -12.60 24.32 29.32
N THR A 437 -12.31 23.03 29.50
CA THR A 437 -12.63 22.30 30.73
C THR A 437 -11.83 22.87 31.90
N ALA A 438 -10.54 23.13 31.70
CA ALA A 438 -9.68 23.78 32.69
C ALA A 438 -10.23 25.16 33.11
N TYR A 439 -10.68 25.97 32.15
CA TYR A 439 -11.28 27.27 32.43
C TYR A 439 -12.56 27.17 33.26
N GLN A 440 -13.48 26.26 32.91
CA GLN A 440 -14.73 26.10 33.65
C GLN A 440 -14.50 25.60 35.07
N ILE A 441 -13.52 24.72 35.25
CA ILE A 441 -13.07 24.27 36.56
C ILE A 441 -12.56 25.46 37.39
N ASP A 442 -11.66 26.29 36.83
CA ASP A 442 -11.12 27.49 37.49
C ASP A 442 -12.23 28.50 37.86
N ALA A 443 -13.23 28.69 36.98
CA ALA A 443 -14.37 29.57 37.24
C ALA A 443 -15.30 29.06 38.35
N VAL A 444 -15.51 27.74 38.45
CA VAL A 444 -16.29 27.12 39.53
C VAL A 444 -15.56 27.26 40.87
N PHE A 445 -14.24 27.14 40.87
CA PHE A 445 -13.42 27.39 42.05
C PHE A 445 -13.52 28.81 42.57
N GLU A 446 -13.46 29.78 41.65
CA GLU A 446 -13.61 31.19 41.98
C GLU A 446 -14.97 31.48 42.65
N ARG A 447 -16.06 30.92 42.11
CA ARG A 447 -17.41 31.09 42.68
C ARG A 447 -17.53 30.52 44.09
N ARG A 448 -17.01 29.32 44.34
CA ARG A 448 -16.99 28.73 45.69
C ARG A 448 -16.17 29.55 46.69
N ARG A 449 -15.12 30.23 46.21
CA ARG A 449 -14.27 31.11 47.02
C ARG A 449 -14.94 32.45 47.34
N HIS A 450 -15.78 32.95 46.44
CA HIS A 450 -16.53 34.19 46.68
C HIS A 450 -17.57 34.03 47.80
N ASP A 451 -18.05 32.81 48.03
CA ASP A 451 -18.94 32.44 49.13
C ASP A 451 -18.19 32.13 50.45
N ALA A 452 -16.87 31.88 50.41
CA ALA A 452 -16.03 31.53 51.57
C ALA A 452 -14.94 32.61 51.80
N ASN A 453 -15.17 33.48 52.77
CA ASN A 453 -14.37 34.70 53.00
C ASN A 453 -12.83 34.51 53.09
N TYR A 454 -12.12 35.53 52.60
CA TYR A 454 -10.66 35.71 52.48
C TYR A 454 -9.78 35.09 53.58
N GLN A 455 -8.88 34.16 53.25
CA GLN A 455 -7.65 33.92 54.03
C GLN A 455 -6.41 33.54 53.20
N SER A 456 -5.33 34.25 53.55
CA SER A 456 -3.87 34.06 53.41
C SER A 456 -3.21 33.83 52.03
N ILE A 457 -2.07 34.53 51.84
CA ILE A 457 -1.15 34.40 50.69
C ILE A 457 -0.54 32.99 50.60
N GLU A 458 -0.40 32.27 51.71
CA GLU A 458 0.06 30.88 51.73
C GLU A 458 -0.95 29.93 51.10
N ALA A 459 -2.25 30.15 51.32
CA ALA A 459 -3.31 29.40 50.63
C ALA A 459 -3.33 29.72 49.13
N MET A 460 -2.93 30.92 48.71
CA MET A 460 -2.76 31.26 47.30
C MET A 460 -1.54 30.61 46.65
N LEU A 461 -0.47 30.36 47.42
CA LEU A 461 0.79 29.73 46.98
C LEU A 461 0.68 28.20 46.90
N ALA A 462 0.01 27.56 47.86
CA ALA A 462 -0.33 26.13 47.82
C ALA A 462 -1.29 25.81 46.64
N ASP A 463 -2.29 26.66 46.42
CA ASP A 463 -3.26 26.58 45.32
C ASP A 463 -2.61 26.82 43.95
N ALA A 464 -1.62 27.72 43.83
CA ALA A 464 -0.84 27.87 42.58
C ALA A 464 -0.06 26.60 42.22
N LYS A 465 0.42 25.85 43.23
CA LYS A 465 1.09 24.56 43.04
C LYS A 465 0.11 23.45 42.64
N GLY A 466 -1.08 23.41 43.26
CA GLY A 466 -2.16 22.48 42.91
C GLY A 466 -2.75 22.72 41.50
N ARG A 467 -2.86 23.97 41.07
CA ARG A 467 -3.29 24.38 39.72
C ARG A 467 -2.25 24.09 38.65
N GLY A 468 -0.96 24.30 38.95
CA GLY A 468 0.14 23.86 38.08
C GLY A 468 0.10 22.35 37.83
N GLN A 469 -0.08 21.57 38.90
CA GLN A 469 -0.23 20.12 38.80
C GLN A 469 -1.49 19.68 38.03
N LEU A 470 -2.60 20.41 38.12
CA LEU A 470 -3.81 20.12 37.35
C LEU A 470 -3.59 20.40 35.84
N ALA A 471 -2.94 21.52 35.51
CA ALA A 471 -2.58 21.85 34.13
C ALA A 471 -1.62 20.81 33.54
N ASP A 472 -0.61 20.38 34.31
CA ASP A 472 0.33 19.33 33.92
C ASP A 472 -0.39 17.98 33.70
N GLN A 473 -1.33 17.61 34.57
CA GLN A 473 -2.13 16.38 34.43
C GLN A 473 -3.09 16.42 33.24
N LEU A 474 -3.68 17.57 32.92
CA LEU A 474 -4.50 17.75 31.73
C LEU A 474 -3.66 17.67 30.46
N ALA A 475 -2.46 18.25 30.47
CA ALA A 475 -1.50 18.12 29.37
C ALA A 475 -1.06 16.67 29.17
N GLU A 476 -0.76 15.94 30.25
CA GLU A 476 -0.40 14.52 30.24
C GLU A 476 -1.55 13.65 29.71
N GLN A 477 -2.80 13.88 30.16
CA GLN A 477 -3.95 13.16 29.64
C GLN A 477 -4.25 13.46 28.17
N THR A 478 -4.05 14.71 27.74
CA THR A 478 -4.19 15.07 26.33
C THR A 478 -3.16 14.31 25.50
N ALA A 479 -1.90 14.23 25.98
CA ALA A 479 -0.84 13.48 25.32
C ALA A 479 -1.13 11.98 25.24
N LEU A 480 -1.63 11.36 26.33
CA LEU A 480 -2.02 9.95 26.35
C LEU A 480 -3.20 9.65 25.42
N THR A 481 -4.17 10.56 25.34
CA THR A 481 -5.34 10.42 24.44
C THR A 481 -4.92 10.54 22.98
N LEU A 482 -4.00 11.45 22.67
CA LEU A 482 -3.35 11.60 21.36
C LEU A 482 -2.60 10.33 20.94
N GLN A 483 -1.80 9.76 21.85
CA GLN A 483 -1.04 8.54 21.59
C GLN A 483 -1.96 7.33 21.40
N SER A 484 -2.99 7.19 22.24
CA SER A 484 -4.01 6.15 22.09
C SER A 484 -4.80 6.28 20.78
N TYR A 485 -5.10 7.50 20.34
CA TYR A 485 -5.77 7.73 19.07
C TYR A 485 -4.88 7.40 17.85
N ALA A 486 -3.60 7.77 17.89
CA ALA A 486 -2.64 7.39 16.85
C ALA A 486 -2.52 5.86 16.72
N LEU A 487 -2.47 5.15 17.86
CA LEU A 487 -2.49 3.69 17.92
C LEU A 487 -3.81 3.11 17.39
N ASN A 488 -4.95 3.71 17.73
CA ASN A 488 -6.26 3.28 17.24
C ASN A 488 -6.43 3.49 15.72
N LEU A 489 -5.90 4.58 15.14
CA LEU A 489 -5.89 4.78 13.68
C LEU A 489 -5.02 3.74 12.96
N HIS A 490 -3.85 3.42 13.53
CA HIS A 490 -3.01 2.35 13.02
C HIS A 490 -3.73 0.99 13.11
N SER A 491 -4.42 0.73 14.23
CA SER A 491 -5.25 -0.46 14.40
C SER A 491 -6.44 -0.48 13.44
N LEU A 492 -7.07 0.66 13.13
CA LEU A 492 -8.20 0.75 12.20
C LEU A 492 -7.76 0.42 10.77
N HIS A 493 -6.59 0.91 10.37
CA HIS A 493 -5.95 0.55 9.11
C HIS A 493 -5.65 -0.96 9.06
N LEU A 494 -5.08 -1.52 10.12
CA LEU A 494 -4.89 -2.98 10.24
C LEU A 494 -6.21 -3.73 10.15
N TYR A 495 -7.30 -3.27 10.78
CA TYR A 495 -8.62 -3.89 10.69
C TYR A 495 -9.24 -3.78 9.30
N GLN A 496 -9.00 -2.69 8.56
CA GLN A 496 -9.44 -2.55 7.17
C GLN A 496 -8.73 -3.55 6.26
N VAL A 497 -7.39 -3.67 6.39
CA VAL A 497 -6.60 -4.67 5.66
C VAL A 497 -7.06 -6.09 6.00
N VAL A 498 -7.29 -6.38 7.29
CA VAL A 498 -7.84 -7.68 7.72
C VAL A 498 -9.25 -7.90 7.15
N GLY A 499 -10.11 -6.88 7.12
CA GLY A 499 -11.45 -6.94 6.54
C GLY A 499 -11.44 -7.20 5.03
N GLU A 500 -10.50 -6.60 4.29
CA GLU A 500 -10.27 -6.88 2.87
C GLU A 500 -9.85 -8.33 2.66
N HIS A 501 -8.95 -8.87 3.49
CA HIS A 501 -8.58 -10.29 3.46
C HIS A 501 -9.75 -11.22 3.78
N TYR A 502 -10.60 -10.90 4.76
CA TYR A 502 -11.79 -11.70 5.06
C TYR A 502 -12.84 -11.64 3.93
N SER A 503 -13.00 -10.49 3.29
CA SER A 503 -13.90 -10.32 2.14
C SER A 503 -13.41 -11.15 0.95
N ALA A 504 -12.11 -11.13 0.66
CA ALA A 504 -11.50 -11.98 -0.35
C ALA A 504 -11.68 -13.48 -0.03
N ALA A 505 -11.42 -13.89 1.21
CA ALA A 505 -11.62 -15.28 1.64
C ALA A 505 -13.10 -15.73 1.56
N ALA A 506 -14.05 -14.83 1.82
CA ALA A 506 -15.47 -15.11 1.67
C ALA A 506 -15.88 -15.28 0.20
N ALA A 507 -15.29 -14.48 -0.71
CA ALA A 507 -15.48 -14.65 -2.15
C ALA A 507 -14.92 -15.99 -2.66
N ASP A 508 -13.73 -16.38 -2.19
CA ASP A 508 -13.12 -17.68 -2.50
C ASP A 508 -13.96 -18.86 -1.96
N GLY A 509 -14.51 -18.72 -0.75
CA GLY A 509 -15.43 -19.69 -0.17
C GLY A 509 -16.73 -19.83 -0.98
N ALA A 510 -17.28 -18.72 -1.48
CA ALA A 510 -18.45 -18.73 -2.34
C ALA A 510 -18.15 -19.37 -3.71
N ALA A 511 -16.99 -19.10 -4.30
CA ALA A 511 -16.53 -19.74 -5.53
C ALA A 511 -16.34 -21.26 -5.34
N THR A 512 -15.76 -21.67 -4.20
CA THR A 512 -15.60 -23.07 -3.82
C THR A 512 -16.96 -23.77 -3.67
N LEU A 513 -17.93 -23.13 -3.00
CA LEU A 513 -19.29 -23.66 -2.85
C LEU A 513 -19.99 -23.82 -4.21
N SER A 514 -19.82 -22.85 -5.11
CA SER A 514 -20.34 -22.92 -6.48
C SER A 514 -19.73 -24.08 -7.27
N SER A 515 -18.41 -24.27 -7.15
CA SER A 515 -17.69 -25.39 -7.76
C SER A 515 -18.15 -26.75 -7.22
N LEU A 516 -18.31 -26.90 -5.89
CA LEU A 516 -18.87 -28.11 -5.28
C LEU A 516 -20.30 -28.38 -5.76
N SER A 517 -21.14 -27.34 -5.87
CA SER A 517 -22.50 -27.47 -6.39
C SER A 517 -22.50 -27.99 -7.83
N GLN A 518 -21.67 -27.42 -8.71
CA GLN A 518 -21.51 -27.91 -10.08
C GLN A 518 -20.97 -29.34 -10.13
N SER A 519 -20.02 -29.69 -9.27
CA SER A 519 -19.48 -31.05 -9.19
C SER A 519 -20.57 -32.05 -8.77
N ASN A 520 -21.40 -31.70 -7.79
CA ASN A 520 -22.54 -32.53 -7.38
C ASN A 520 -23.59 -32.69 -8.50
N VAL A 521 -23.86 -31.63 -9.27
CA VAL A 521 -24.75 -31.72 -10.44
C VAL A 521 -24.17 -32.67 -11.49
N ARG A 522 -22.88 -32.52 -11.83
CA ARG A 522 -22.20 -33.43 -12.77
C ARG A 522 -22.18 -34.88 -12.28
N ALA A 523 -21.94 -35.10 -10.99
CA ALA A 523 -21.97 -36.43 -10.39
C ALA A 523 -23.38 -37.04 -10.49
N ARG A 524 -24.43 -36.24 -10.24
CA ARG A 524 -25.82 -36.66 -10.39
C ARG A 524 -26.16 -37.02 -11.84
N ASP A 525 -25.69 -36.23 -12.80
CA ASP A 525 -25.89 -36.51 -14.23
C ASP A 525 -25.15 -37.80 -14.64
N HIS A 526 -23.93 -38.02 -14.15
CA HIS A 526 -23.18 -39.26 -14.37
C HIS A 526 -23.87 -40.48 -13.78
N VAL A 527 -24.44 -40.37 -12.57
CA VAL A 527 -25.24 -41.46 -11.97
C VAL A 527 -26.46 -41.75 -12.84
N SER A 528 -27.18 -40.72 -13.29
CA SER A 528 -28.35 -40.91 -14.16
C SER A 528 -27.98 -41.57 -15.50
N GLN A 529 -26.83 -41.21 -16.10
CA GLN A 529 -26.35 -41.85 -17.32
C GLN A 529 -25.90 -43.30 -17.08
N SER A 530 -25.33 -43.59 -15.91
CA SER A 530 -24.94 -44.94 -15.53
C SER A 530 -26.17 -45.82 -15.32
N ASP A 531 -27.21 -45.31 -14.68
CA ASP A 531 -28.49 -46.02 -14.50
C ASP A 531 -29.16 -46.33 -15.85
N LEU A 532 -29.16 -45.37 -16.79
CA LEU A 532 -29.66 -45.60 -18.15
C LEU A 532 -28.83 -46.67 -18.89
N SER A 533 -27.51 -46.66 -18.70
CA SER A 533 -26.62 -47.66 -19.30
C SER A 533 -26.87 -49.06 -18.70
N LEU A 534 -27.11 -49.14 -17.39
CA LEU A 534 -27.48 -50.38 -16.71
C LEU A 534 -28.84 -50.90 -17.19
N GLN A 535 -29.84 -50.03 -17.36
CA GLN A 535 -31.14 -50.42 -17.94
C GLN A 535 -30.98 -50.97 -19.36
N CYS A 536 -30.19 -50.32 -20.21
CA CYS A 536 -29.90 -50.79 -21.56
C CYS A 536 -29.19 -52.15 -21.56
N LEU A 537 -28.22 -52.34 -20.65
CA LEU A 537 -27.56 -53.65 -20.48
C LEU A 537 -28.52 -54.72 -20.00
N GLN A 538 -29.46 -54.38 -19.12
CA GLN A 538 -30.44 -55.30 -18.57
C GLN A 538 -31.50 -55.67 -19.62
N GLU A 539 -32.01 -54.71 -20.39
CA GLU A 539 -32.83 -54.97 -21.58
C GLU A 539 -32.09 -55.85 -22.60
N GLY A 540 -30.81 -55.56 -22.82
CA GLY A 540 -29.95 -56.37 -23.67
C GLY A 540 -29.80 -57.81 -23.14
N HIS A 541 -29.65 -57.98 -21.83
CA HIS A 541 -29.58 -59.28 -21.16
C HIS A 541 -30.90 -60.05 -21.28
N ASP A 542 -32.03 -59.39 -21.02
CA ASP A 542 -33.37 -59.98 -21.13
C ASP A 542 -33.67 -60.42 -22.57
N LEU A 543 -33.27 -59.63 -23.57
CA LEU A 543 -33.36 -60.01 -24.98
C LEU A 543 -32.48 -61.22 -25.32
N LEU A 544 -31.30 -61.29 -24.71
CA LEU A 544 -30.37 -62.40 -24.89
C LEU A 544 -30.89 -63.69 -24.24
N GLU A 545 -31.47 -63.58 -23.04
CA GLU A 545 -32.16 -64.69 -22.38
C GLU A 545 -33.38 -65.15 -23.19
N ASP A 546 -34.21 -64.23 -23.70
CA ASP A 546 -35.37 -64.59 -24.54
C ASP A 546 -34.92 -65.27 -25.84
N PHE A 547 -33.82 -64.80 -26.45
CA PHE A 547 -33.21 -65.45 -27.61
C PHE A 547 -32.70 -66.87 -27.30
N LEU A 548 -31.97 -67.04 -26.19
CA LEU A 548 -31.44 -68.34 -25.77
C LEU A 548 -32.55 -69.32 -25.38
N ASN A 549 -33.59 -68.84 -24.70
CA ASN A 549 -34.77 -69.64 -24.33
C ASN A 549 -35.56 -70.08 -25.57
N ARG A 550 -35.68 -69.24 -26.61
CA ARG A 550 -36.29 -69.63 -27.89
C ARG A 550 -35.48 -70.68 -28.65
N GLN A 551 -34.15 -70.64 -28.55
CA GLN A 551 -33.27 -71.67 -29.14
C GLN A 551 -33.39 -73.03 -28.42
N GLN A 552 -33.59 -73.05 -27.11
CA GLN A 552 -33.82 -74.30 -26.35
C GLN A 552 -35.16 -74.99 -26.65
N ILE A 553 -36.15 -74.27 -27.19
CA ILE A 553 -37.46 -74.85 -27.58
C ILE A 553 -37.40 -75.50 -28.99
N GLN A 554 -36.29 -75.33 -29.73
CA GLN A 554 -36.09 -75.89 -31.08
C GLN A 554 -35.04 -77.02 -31.15
N GLY A 555 -34.51 -77.48 -30.02
CA GLY A 555 -33.75 -78.73 -29.89
C GLY A 555 -34.57 -79.79 -29.19
#